data_AF-A0A840D6B7-F1
#
_entry.id   AF-A0A840D6B7-F1
#
_cell.length_a   1.000
_cell.length_b   1.000
_cell.length_c   1.000
_cell.angle_alpha   90.00
_cell.angle_beta   90.00
_cell.angle_gamma   90.00
#
_symmetry.space_group_name_H-M   'P 1'
#
loop_
_entity.id
_entity.type
_entity.pdbx_description
1 polymer ?
#
loop_
_entity_poly.entity_id
_entity_poly.type
_entity_poly.pdbx_seq_one_letter_code
_entity_poly.pdbx_strand_id
1 'polypeptide(L)'
;MKKNPVYVAFATQKGGAGKTTLTVLVASYLHYVKGCNVAVIDCDYPQHSIVGMRERDLVLATKDEHYKGMAYEQFTRLDKKAWPVIGSSPEEALADADYLVPQGNYDFIFFDLPGTVNNKGVLSTLLNMDYIIAPIAADRVVMESTLDYLIALRDQVKAVGKTHIKGTYLLWNMVDGREKSELYDVYEAVIRELEFTILQTFVPDSKRFRKEQNTGHKALFRSTLFPADKSLVKGSNMDALVDELLGILK
;
A
#
# COMPACT_ATOMS: atom_id res chain seq x y z
N MET A 1 -16.41 -22.33 -1.13
CA MET A 1 -16.92 -21.06 -1.68
C MET A 1 -15.72 -20.17 -1.95
N LYS A 2 -15.63 -19.52 -3.11
CA LYS A 2 -14.55 -18.54 -3.35
C LYS A 2 -14.73 -17.39 -2.35
N LYS A 3 -13.68 -17.03 -1.62
CA LYS A 3 -13.69 -15.90 -0.70
C LYS A 3 -13.67 -14.61 -1.54
N ASN A 4 -14.53 -13.65 -1.23
CA ASN A 4 -14.40 -12.31 -1.83
C ASN A 4 -13.12 -11.67 -1.28
N PRO A 5 -12.22 -11.17 -2.13
CA PRO A 5 -11.02 -10.47 -1.66
C PRO A 5 -11.39 -9.21 -0.89
N VAL A 6 -10.49 -8.82 0.01
CA VAL A 6 -10.57 -7.54 0.72
C VAL A 6 -9.93 -6.45 -0.14
N TYR A 7 -10.67 -5.37 -0.38
CA TYR A 7 -10.21 -4.21 -1.14
C TYR A 7 -9.57 -3.18 -0.22
N VAL A 8 -8.31 -2.83 -0.49
CA VAL A 8 -7.51 -1.98 0.39
C VAL A 8 -6.85 -0.87 -0.40
N ALA A 9 -6.90 0.37 0.11
CA ALA A 9 -6.19 1.50 -0.47
C ALA A 9 -5.29 2.19 0.55
N PHE A 10 -4.04 2.48 0.15
CA PHE A 10 -3.25 3.49 0.84
C PHE A 10 -3.58 4.85 0.25
N ALA A 11 -4.29 5.70 0.99
CA ALA A 11 -4.90 6.90 0.40
C ALA A 11 -4.71 8.16 1.25
N THR A 12 -4.27 9.24 0.61
CA THR A 12 -4.10 10.58 1.19
C THR A 12 -3.97 11.60 0.07
N GLN A 13 -4.43 12.82 0.35
CA GLN A 13 -4.38 13.93 -0.59
C GLN A 13 -2.96 14.35 -0.96
N LYS A 14 -1.98 14.10 -0.09
CA LYS A 14 -0.62 14.58 -0.32
C LYS A 14 0.18 13.65 -1.24
N GLY A 15 0.74 14.23 -2.30
CA GLY A 15 1.79 13.58 -3.09
C GLY A 15 3.06 13.37 -2.26
N GLY A 16 3.70 12.21 -2.40
CA GLY A 16 4.94 11.90 -1.65
C GLY A 16 4.75 11.32 -0.24
N ALA A 17 3.50 11.19 0.25
CA ALA A 17 3.22 10.57 1.56
C ALA A 17 3.49 9.05 1.65
N GLY A 18 3.95 8.43 0.56
CA GLY A 18 4.40 7.04 0.55
C GLY A 18 3.36 5.99 0.12
N LYS A 19 2.17 6.39 -0.38
CA LYS A 19 1.09 5.49 -0.84
C LYS A 19 1.59 4.28 -1.66
N THR A 20 2.11 4.54 -2.85
CA THR A 20 2.69 3.53 -3.75
C THR A 20 3.76 2.66 -3.08
N THR A 21 4.63 3.28 -2.27
CA THR A 21 5.71 2.55 -1.60
C THR A 21 5.13 1.57 -0.57
N LEU A 22 4.15 2.00 0.23
CA LEU A 22 3.47 1.14 1.18
C LEU A 22 2.67 0.05 0.47
N THR A 23 1.97 0.38 -0.62
CA THR A 23 1.26 -0.60 -1.46
C THR A 23 2.18 -1.72 -1.91
N VAL A 24 3.32 -1.40 -2.53
CA VAL A 24 4.28 -2.41 -3.01
C VAL A 24 4.88 -3.22 -1.86
N LEU A 25 5.28 -2.57 -0.77
CA LEU A 25 5.93 -3.25 0.35
C LEU A 25 4.99 -4.20 1.07
N VAL A 26 3.78 -3.75 1.39
CA VAL A 26 2.77 -4.57 2.05
C VAL A 26 2.28 -5.68 1.12
N ALA A 27 2.02 -5.40 -0.16
CA ALA A 27 1.62 -6.42 -1.13
C ALA A 27 2.69 -7.51 -1.28
N SER A 28 3.96 -7.14 -1.44
CA SER A 28 5.06 -8.10 -1.56
C SER A 28 5.31 -8.88 -0.28
N TYR A 29 5.19 -8.25 0.90
CA TYR A 29 5.34 -8.97 2.17
C TYR A 29 4.19 -9.96 2.39
N LEU A 30 2.95 -9.54 2.19
CA LEU A 30 1.78 -10.43 2.27
C LEU A 30 1.91 -11.62 1.31
N HIS A 31 2.31 -11.36 0.07
CA HIS A 31 2.36 -12.39 -0.96
C HIS A 31 3.52 -13.37 -0.79
N TYR A 32 4.75 -12.85 -0.68
CA TYR A 32 5.97 -13.66 -0.72
C TYR A 32 6.41 -14.17 0.66
N VAL A 33 5.94 -13.55 1.75
CA VAL A 33 6.30 -13.93 3.13
C VAL A 33 5.13 -14.54 3.89
N LYS A 34 3.93 -13.94 3.84
CA LYS A 34 2.75 -14.44 4.57
C LYS A 34 1.91 -15.45 3.78
N GLY A 35 2.21 -15.66 2.50
CA GLY A 35 1.55 -16.65 1.66
C GLY A 35 0.18 -16.24 1.13
N CYS A 36 -0.26 -14.99 1.35
CA CYS A 36 -1.53 -14.48 0.84
C CYS A 36 -1.51 -14.35 -0.69
N ASN A 37 -2.66 -14.47 -1.33
CA ASN A 37 -2.83 -14.14 -2.74
C ASN A 37 -3.22 -12.66 -2.87
N VAL A 38 -2.40 -11.91 -3.58
CA VAL A 38 -2.50 -10.46 -3.66
C VAL A 38 -2.60 -10.07 -5.12
N ALA A 39 -3.37 -9.03 -5.42
CA ALA A 39 -3.31 -8.28 -6.67
C ALA A 39 -3.17 -6.79 -6.38
N VAL A 40 -2.67 -6.04 -7.36
CA VAL A 40 -2.60 -4.57 -7.30
C VAL A 40 -3.21 -3.98 -8.57
N ILE A 41 -4.08 -2.99 -8.39
CA ILE A 41 -4.62 -2.15 -9.45
C ILE A 41 -3.97 -0.78 -9.29
N ASP A 42 -3.13 -0.42 -10.26
CA ASP A 42 -2.41 0.85 -10.31
C ASP A 42 -3.26 1.87 -11.07
N CYS A 43 -3.98 2.71 -10.32
CA CYS A 43 -4.98 3.62 -10.83
C CYS A 43 -4.42 5.02 -11.14
N ASP A 44 -3.12 5.26 -10.95
CA ASP A 44 -2.50 6.58 -11.11
C ASP A 44 -2.11 6.82 -12.57
N TYR A 45 -3.06 6.79 -13.51
CA TYR A 45 -2.78 7.10 -14.92
C TYR A 45 -2.56 8.62 -15.11
N PRO A 46 -1.52 9.05 -15.85
CA PRO A 46 -0.55 8.26 -16.63
C PRO A 46 0.75 7.86 -15.89
N GLN A 47 0.89 8.14 -14.59
CA GLN A 47 2.11 7.88 -13.83
C GLN A 47 2.41 6.38 -13.67
N HIS A 48 1.39 5.55 -13.43
CA HIS A 48 1.45 4.08 -13.32
C HIS A 48 2.73 3.55 -12.70
N SER A 49 3.02 4.05 -11.49
CA SER A 49 4.33 3.90 -10.87
C SER A 49 4.67 2.45 -10.50
N ILE A 50 3.67 1.63 -10.19
CA ILE A 50 3.82 0.19 -9.88
C ILE A 50 3.94 -0.61 -11.17
N VAL A 51 3.18 -0.28 -12.22
CA VAL A 51 3.36 -0.90 -13.55
C VAL A 51 4.79 -0.68 -14.05
N GLY A 52 5.27 0.56 -14.03
CA GLY A 52 6.63 0.88 -14.44
C GLY A 52 7.69 0.20 -13.56
N MET A 53 7.43 0.01 -12.26
CA MET A 53 8.31 -0.78 -11.39
C MET A 53 8.33 -2.25 -11.78
N ARG A 54 7.17 -2.85 -12.07
CA ARG A 54 7.06 -4.24 -12.53
C ARG A 54 7.83 -4.48 -13.82
N GLU A 55 7.75 -3.57 -14.78
CA GLU A 55 8.51 -3.67 -16.03
C GLU A 55 10.02 -3.69 -15.78
N ARG A 56 10.53 -2.73 -14.98
CA ARG A 56 11.96 -2.69 -14.62
C ARG A 56 12.39 -3.94 -13.85
N ASP A 57 11.55 -4.39 -12.92
CA ASP A 57 11.82 -5.59 -12.13
C ASP A 57 11.93 -6.83 -13.01
N LEU A 58 11.04 -6.99 -13.98
CA LEU A 58 11.04 -8.12 -14.92
C LEU A 58 12.25 -8.09 -15.85
N VAL A 59 12.67 -6.91 -16.32
CA VAL A 59 13.86 -6.76 -17.16
C VAL A 59 15.09 -7.28 -16.42
N LEU A 60 15.29 -6.89 -15.16
CA LEU A 60 16.42 -7.36 -14.36
C LEU A 60 16.30 -8.84 -14.03
N ALA A 61 15.13 -9.32 -13.59
CA ALA A 61 14.90 -10.73 -13.30
C ALA A 61 15.05 -11.67 -14.52
N THR A 62 15.00 -11.13 -15.74
CA THR A 62 15.19 -11.91 -16.97
C THR A 62 16.62 -11.84 -17.50
N LYS A 63 17.26 -10.66 -17.45
CA LYS A 63 18.55 -10.41 -18.11
C LYS A 63 19.76 -10.59 -17.20
N ASP A 64 19.57 -10.45 -15.89
CA ASP A 64 20.64 -10.58 -14.91
C ASP A 64 20.58 -11.97 -14.26
N GLU A 65 21.65 -12.76 -14.43
CA GLU A 65 21.70 -14.15 -13.96
C GLU A 65 21.52 -14.27 -12.44
N HIS A 66 21.90 -13.25 -11.66
CA HIS A 66 21.68 -13.24 -10.22
C HIS A 66 20.18 -13.17 -9.90
N TYR A 67 19.47 -12.19 -10.46
CA TYR A 67 18.03 -12.03 -10.21
C TYR A 67 17.20 -13.15 -10.85
N LYS A 68 17.64 -13.69 -11.98
CA LYS A 68 17.02 -14.85 -12.62
C LYS A 68 17.11 -16.10 -11.73
N GLY A 69 18.28 -16.34 -11.13
CA GLY A 69 18.46 -17.41 -10.14
C GLY A 69 17.57 -17.21 -8.92
N MET A 70 17.53 -16.00 -8.36
CA MET A 70 16.65 -15.65 -7.24
C MET A 70 15.18 -15.88 -7.56
N ALA A 71 14.72 -15.46 -8.74
CA ALA A 71 13.34 -15.63 -9.19
C ALA A 71 12.99 -17.12 -9.33
N TYR A 72 13.87 -17.90 -9.96
CA TYR A 72 13.69 -19.34 -10.12
C TYR A 72 13.56 -20.05 -8.77
N GLU A 73 14.47 -19.79 -7.83
CA GLU A 73 14.45 -20.39 -6.50
C GLU A 73 13.17 -20.01 -5.74
N GLN A 74 12.81 -18.72 -5.74
CA GLN A 74 11.65 -18.23 -5.04
C GLN A 74 10.35 -18.84 -5.56
N PHE A 75 10.09 -18.75 -6.87
CA PHE A 75 8.83 -19.21 -7.44
C PHE A 75 8.69 -20.73 -7.38
N THR A 76 9.82 -21.47 -7.46
CA THR A 76 9.83 -22.93 -7.24
C THR A 76 9.51 -23.25 -5.77
N ARG A 77 10.12 -22.55 -4.81
CA ARG A 77 9.91 -22.79 -3.38
C ARG A 77 8.50 -22.41 -2.92
N LEU A 78 7.96 -21.30 -3.43
CA LEU A 78 6.64 -20.81 -3.06
C LEU A 78 5.51 -21.54 -3.78
N ASP A 79 5.78 -22.16 -4.94
CA ASP A 79 4.77 -22.68 -5.88
C ASP A 79 3.70 -21.63 -6.22
N LYS A 80 4.15 -20.39 -6.39
CA LYS A 80 3.29 -19.22 -6.65
C LYS A 80 3.95 -18.31 -7.68
N LYS A 81 3.13 -17.72 -8.55
CA LYS A 81 3.56 -16.67 -9.48
C LYS A 81 3.63 -15.32 -8.76
N ALA A 82 4.31 -14.35 -9.36
CA ALA A 82 4.24 -12.96 -8.90
C ALA A 82 2.79 -12.46 -8.86
N TRP A 83 2.46 -11.61 -7.88
CA TRP A 83 1.15 -10.98 -7.81
C TRP A 83 0.88 -10.12 -9.07
N PRO A 84 -0.32 -10.15 -9.68
CA PRO A 84 -0.61 -9.37 -10.88
C PRO A 84 -0.65 -7.87 -10.57
N VAL A 85 -0.21 -7.08 -11.54
CA VAL A 85 -0.35 -5.61 -11.55
C VAL A 85 -1.23 -5.28 -12.75
N ILE A 86 -2.36 -4.63 -12.52
CA ILE A 86 -3.26 -4.14 -13.56
C ILE A 86 -3.14 -2.61 -13.61
N GLY A 87 -2.72 -2.05 -14.75
CA GLY A 87 -2.75 -0.60 -14.96
C GLY A 87 -4.17 -0.15 -15.29
N SER A 88 -4.67 0.86 -14.58
CA SER A 88 -6.06 1.32 -14.63
C SER A 88 -6.15 2.85 -14.50
N SER A 89 -7.34 3.41 -14.65
CA SER A 89 -7.68 4.74 -14.12
C SER A 89 -8.52 4.61 -12.84
N PRO A 90 -8.77 5.70 -12.09
CA PRO A 90 -9.68 5.66 -10.95
C PRO A 90 -11.11 5.30 -11.31
N GLU A 91 -11.56 5.59 -12.53
CA GLU A 91 -12.91 5.32 -13.03
C GLU A 91 -13.10 3.84 -13.39
N GLU A 92 -12.09 3.21 -13.99
CA GLU A 92 -12.14 1.81 -14.43
C GLU A 92 -11.72 0.80 -13.34
N ALA A 93 -11.13 1.29 -12.24
CA ALA A 93 -10.51 0.46 -11.21
C ALA A 93 -11.40 -0.67 -10.67
N LEU A 94 -12.68 -0.38 -10.42
CA LEU A 94 -13.62 -1.37 -9.91
C LEU A 94 -14.00 -2.40 -10.97
N ALA A 95 -14.16 -1.98 -12.23
CA ALA A 95 -14.45 -2.88 -13.33
C ALA A 95 -13.26 -3.82 -13.60
N ASP A 96 -12.04 -3.30 -13.53
CA ASP A 96 -10.82 -4.11 -13.63
C ASP A 96 -10.69 -5.11 -12.49
N ALA A 97 -11.07 -4.72 -11.27
CA ALA A 97 -11.13 -5.64 -10.13
C ALA A 97 -12.16 -6.75 -10.36
N ASP A 98 -13.38 -6.40 -10.78
CA ASP A 98 -14.46 -7.35 -11.05
C ASP A 98 -14.08 -8.33 -12.18
N TYR A 99 -13.33 -7.88 -13.18
CA TYR A 99 -12.79 -8.75 -14.23
C TYR A 99 -11.67 -9.66 -13.70
N LEU A 100 -10.84 -9.18 -12.78
CA LEU A 100 -9.71 -9.92 -12.21
C LEU A 100 -10.15 -11.01 -11.23
N VAL A 101 -11.11 -10.72 -10.35
CA VAL A 101 -11.55 -11.60 -9.24
C VAL A 101 -11.86 -13.04 -9.69
N PRO A 102 -12.60 -13.29 -10.79
CA PRO A 102 -12.88 -14.64 -11.28
C PRO A 102 -11.64 -15.43 -11.71
N GLN A 103 -10.55 -14.76 -12.10
CA GLN A 103 -9.35 -15.36 -12.70
C GLN A 103 -8.38 -15.95 -11.66
N GLY A 104 -8.57 -15.65 -10.38
CA GLY A 104 -7.71 -16.13 -9.30
C GLY A 104 -8.49 -16.39 -8.02
N ASN A 105 -7.75 -16.71 -6.96
CA ASN A 105 -8.27 -16.76 -5.60
C ASN A 105 -7.49 -15.73 -4.78
N TYR A 106 -7.95 -14.48 -4.77
CA TYR A 106 -7.27 -13.38 -4.10
C TYR A 106 -7.77 -13.22 -2.67
N ASP A 107 -6.85 -13.02 -1.74
CA ASP A 107 -7.16 -12.62 -0.36
C ASP A 107 -7.28 -11.09 -0.27
N PHE A 108 -6.42 -10.37 -0.99
CA PHE A 108 -6.36 -8.90 -0.99
C PHE A 108 -6.21 -8.35 -2.42
N ILE A 109 -6.92 -7.27 -2.71
CA ILE A 109 -6.66 -6.43 -3.89
C ILE A 109 -6.34 -5.02 -3.39
N PHE A 110 -5.14 -4.55 -3.70
CA PHE A 110 -4.73 -3.19 -3.38
C PHE A 110 -5.01 -2.24 -4.54
N PHE A 111 -5.44 -1.03 -4.21
CA PHE A 111 -5.70 0.04 -5.17
C PHE A 111 -4.71 1.18 -4.91
N ASP A 112 -3.79 1.44 -5.86
CA ASP A 112 -2.88 2.58 -5.80
C ASP A 112 -3.52 3.77 -6.51
N LEU A 113 -4.12 4.67 -5.72
CA LEU A 113 -4.88 5.80 -6.22
C LEU A 113 -4.04 7.08 -6.29
N PRO A 114 -4.31 7.98 -7.26
CA PRO A 114 -3.71 9.31 -7.27
C PRO A 114 -4.09 10.08 -5.99
N GLY A 115 -3.27 11.06 -5.63
CA GLY A 115 -3.47 11.86 -4.42
C GLY A 115 -4.61 12.89 -4.51
N THR A 116 -5.43 12.94 -5.53
CA THR A 116 -6.39 14.05 -5.72
C THR A 116 -7.83 13.58 -5.65
N VAL A 117 -8.55 13.98 -4.59
CA VAL A 117 -9.99 13.70 -4.41
C VAL A 117 -10.93 14.49 -5.29
N ASN A 118 -10.45 15.58 -5.89
CA ASN A 118 -11.28 16.37 -6.79
C ASN A 118 -11.66 15.57 -8.05
N ASN A 119 -11.08 14.38 -8.25
CA ASN A 119 -11.56 13.39 -9.20
C ASN A 119 -12.68 12.52 -8.59
N LYS A 120 -13.87 12.58 -9.18
CA LYS A 120 -15.02 11.73 -8.83
C LYS A 120 -14.70 10.23 -8.91
N GLY A 121 -13.87 9.79 -9.85
CA GLY A 121 -13.42 8.40 -9.96
C GLY A 121 -12.67 7.95 -8.71
N VAL A 122 -11.80 8.80 -8.17
CA VAL A 122 -11.05 8.51 -6.92
C VAL A 122 -12.02 8.34 -5.75
N LEU A 123 -12.95 9.27 -5.57
CA LEU A 123 -13.95 9.17 -4.50
C LEU A 123 -14.83 7.92 -4.65
N SER A 124 -15.32 7.65 -5.86
CA SER A 124 -16.15 6.47 -6.15
C SER A 124 -15.42 5.17 -5.82
N THR A 125 -14.15 5.07 -6.21
CA THR A 125 -13.33 3.89 -5.91
C THR A 125 -13.08 3.77 -4.41
N LEU A 126 -12.75 4.86 -3.70
CA LEU A 126 -12.57 4.85 -2.24
C LEU A 126 -13.82 4.39 -1.48
N LEU A 127 -15.02 4.83 -1.89
CA LEU A 127 -16.27 4.43 -1.25
C LEU A 127 -16.57 2.92 -1.37
N ASN A 128 -15.93 2.24 -2.31
CA ASN A 128 -16.02 0.80 -2.56
C ASN A 128 -14.85 -0.01 -1.97
N MET A 129 -13.89 0.63 -1.29
CA MET A 129 -12.85 -0.07 -0.54
C MET A 129 -13.42 -0.65 0.75
N ASP A 130 -12.92 -1.80 1.18
CA ASP A 130 -13.19 -2.32 2.52
C ASP A 130 -12.39 -1.55 3.58
N TYR A 131 -11.12 -1.26 3.28
CA TYR A 131 -10.23 -0.59 4.22
C TYR A 131 -9.38 0.49 3.56
N ILE A 132 -9.23 1.60 4.28
CA ILE A 132 -8.40 2.73 3.86
C ILE A 132 -7.32 2.96 4.91
N ILE A 133 -6.07 2.96 4.48
CA ILE A 133 -4.92 3.29 5.32
C ILE A 133 -4.35 4.61 4.84
N ALA A 134 -4.43 5.65 5.66
CA ALA A 134 -3.96 6.98 5.35
C ALA A 134 -2.57 7.21 5.95
N PRO A 135 -1.49 7.17 5.16
CA PRO A 135 -0.17 7.49 5.68
C PRO A 135 -0.09 8.99 5.99
N ILE A 136 0.41 9.29 7.19
CA ILE A 136 0.65 10.62 7.72
C ILE A 136 2.12 10.78 8.11
N ALA A 137 2.64 11.99 8.02
CA ALA A 137 3.99 12.33 8.49
C ALA A 137 3.88 13.52 9.46
N ALA A 138 4.84 13.69 10.35
CA ALA A 138 4.88 14.79 11.33
C ALA A 138 5.21 16.17 10.71
N ASP A 139 4.66 16.44 9.53
CA ASP A 139 4.66 17.75 8.90
C ASP A 139 3.23 18.31 8.98
N ARG A 140 3.12 19.53 9.50
CA ARG A 140 1.82 20.17 9.74
C ARG A 140 0.93 20.22 8.50
N VAL A 141 1.49 20.54 7.34
CA VAL A 141 0.73 20.66 6.09
C VAL A 141 0.30 19.28 5.59
N VAL A 142 1.15 18.26 5.75
CA VAL A 142 0.79 16.87 5.42
C VAL A 142 -0.33 16.35 6.32
N MET A 143 -0.26 16.65 7.62
CA MET A 143 -1.28 16.28 8.60
C MET A 143 -2.62 16.93 8.31
N GLU A 144 -2.67 18.26 8.22
CA GLU A 144 -3.90 19.02 7.94
C GLU A 144 -4.54 18.52 6.64
N SER A 145 -3.76 18.39 5.56
CA SER A 145 -4.28 17.89 4.27
C SER A 145 -4.81 16.46 4.34
N THR A 146 -4.22 15.58 5.15
CA THR A 146 -4.69 14.19 5.27
C THR A 146 -5.97 14.13 6.12
N LEU A 147 -6.05 14.92 7.20
CA LEU A 147 -7.26 15.00 8.02
C LEU A 147 -8.44 15.59 7.25
N ASP A 148 -8.23 16.69 6.53
CA ASP A 148 -9.26 17.30 5.67
C ASP A 148 -9.79 16.29 4.64
N TYR A 149 -8.88 15.52 4.04
CA TYR A 149 -9.22 14.45 3.11
C TYR A 149 -10.09 13.36 3.74
N LEU A 150 -9.73 12.89 4.94
CA LEU A 150 -10.51 11.87 5.66
C LEU A 150 -11.86 12.40 6.15
N ILE A 151 -11.93 13.68 6.58
CA ILE A 151 -13.18 14.34 6.96
C ILE A 151 -14.10 14.43 5.75
N ALA A 152 -13.59 14.90 4.61
CA ALA A 152 -14.38 14.97 3.37
C ALA A 152 -14.90 13.59 2.96
N LEU A 153 -14.07 12.54 3.02
CA LEU A 153 -14.50 11.18 2.74
C LEU A 153 -15.61 10.72 3.70
N ARG A 154 -15.44 10.94 5.00
CA ARG A 154 -16.44 10.61 6.03
C ARG A 154 -17.77 11.32 5.78
N ASP A 155 -17.73 12.59 5.40
CA ASP A 155 -18.93 13.37 5.13
C ASP A 155 -19.64 12.91 3.85
N GLN A 156 -18.88 12.50 2.82
CA GLN A 156 -19.44 11.87 1.62
C GLN A 156 -20.09 10.52 1.93
N VAL A 157 -19.45 9.68 2.77
CA VAL A 157 -20.04 8.42 3.25
C VAL A 157 -21.38 8.68 3.94
N LYS A 158 -21.43 9.68 4.84
CA LYS A 158 -22.66 10.08 5.53
C LYS A 158 -23.74 10.58 4.56
N ALA A 159 -23.36 11.35 3.55
CA ALA A 159 -24.29 11.91 2.57
C ALA A 159 -24.90 10.86 1.63
N VAL A 160 -24.08 9.91 1.16
CA VAL A 160 -24.53 8.84 0.24
C VAL A 160 -25.28 7.74 1.00
N GLY A 161 -24.94 7.50 2.27
CA GLY A 161 -25.58 6.49 3.13
C GLY A 161 -25.29 5.04 2.74
N LYS A 162 -24.45 4.81 1.72
CA LYS A 162 -23.99 3.49 1.27
C LYS A 162 -22.49 3.53 1.00
N THR A 163 -21.74 2.65 1.66
CA THR A 163 -20.31 2.44 1.45
C THR A 163 -19.95 1.00 1.79
N HIS A 164 -18.84 0.51 1.22
CA HIS A 164 -18.24 -0.76 1.63
C HIS A 164 -17.12 -0.58 2.68
N ILE A 165 -16.79 0.66 3.06
CA ILE A 165 -15.73 0.96 4.01
C ILE A 165 -16.09 0.39 5.38
N LYS A 166 -15.32 -0.61 5.81
CA LYS A 166 -15.37 -1.25 7.13
C LYS A 166 -14.48 -0.52 8.14
N GLY A 167 -13.39 0.12 7.69
CA GLY A 167 -12.51 0.86 8.57
C GLY A 167 -11.53 1.79 7.86
N THR A 168 -11.21 2.90 8.51
CA THR A 168 -10.22 3.88 8.08
C THR A 168 -9.18 4.07 9.18
N TYR A 169 -7.91 3.90 8.84
CA TYR A 169 -6.80 3.92 9.79
C TYR A 169 -5.72 4.90 9.34
N LEU A 170 -5.16 5.68 10.26
CA LEU A 170 -3.99 6.49 10.01
C LEU A 170 -2.73 5.70 10.33
N LEU A 171 -1.69 5.88 9.52
CA LEU A 171 -0.38 5.26 9.70
C LEU A 171 0.69 6.34 9.79
N TRP A 172 1.35 6.45 10.93
CA TRP A 172 2.58 7.23 11.03
C TRP A 172 3.64 6.67 10.07
N ASN A 173 4.02 7.46 9.09
CA ASN A 173 4.99 7.15 8.05
C ASN A 173 6.09 8.22 8.04
N MET A 174 7.27 7.82 7.58
CA MET A 174 8.46 8.67 7.56
C MET A 174 8.76 9.28 8.94
N VAL A 175 8.55 8.51 10.02
CA VAL A 175 8.80 8.95 11.39
C VAL A 175 10.30 9.17 11.59
N ASP A 176 10.67 10.39 11.98
CA ASP A 176 12.03 10.71 12.38
C ASP A 176 12.22 10.37 13.86
N GLY A 177 13.07 9.38 14.16
CA GLY A 177 13.37 9.01 15.55
C GLY A 177 14.06 10.12 16.37
N ARG A 178 14.42 11.25 15.76
CA ARG A 178 14.95 12.45 16.43
C ARG A 178 13.87 13.45 16.80
N GLU A 179 12.70 13.37 16.19
CA GLU A 179 11.59 14.28 16.53
C GLU A 179 11.08 13.97 17.94
N LYS A 180 10.61 15.04 18.62
CA LYS A 180 10.14 14.93 20.00
C LYS A 180 8.78 14.22 20.04
N SER A 181 8.62 13.29 20.98
CA SER A 181 7.35 12.59 21.21
C SER A 181 6.16 13.54 21.39
N GLU A 182 6.37 14.71 22.00
CA GLU A 182 5.33 15.72 22.24
C GLU A 182 4.57 16.15 20.97
N LEU A 183 5.24 16.24 19.82
CA LEU A 183 4.59 16.62 18.56
C LEU A 183 3.62 15.54 18.09
N TYR A 184 4.05 14.27 18.19
CA TYR A 184 3.21 13.12 17.86
C TYR A 184 2.01 13.06 18.81
N ASP A 185 2.23 13.22 20.12
CA ASP A 185 1.17 13.20 21.13
C ASP A 185 0.07 14.24 20.86
N VAL A 186 0.46 15.45 20.45
CA VAL A 186 -0.48 16.52 20.07
C VAL A 186 -1.31 16.11 18.85
N TYR A 187 -0.67 15.59 17.80
CA TYR A 187 -1.39 15.17 16.61
C TYR A 187 -2.29 13.96 16.88
N GLU A 188 -1.85 13.01 17.69
CA GLU A 188 -2.67 11.87 18.10
C GLU A 188 -3.90 12.31 18.89
N ALA A 189 -3.79 13.32 19.75
CA ALA A 189 -4.92 13.90 20.45
C ALA A 189 -5.96 14.48 19.47
N VAL A 190 -5.51 15.24 18.47
CA VAL A 190 -6.39 15.79 17.42
C VAL A 190 -7.05 14.68 16.60
N ILE A 191 -6.30 13.65 16.23
CA ILE A 191 -6.84 12.51 15.47
C ILE A 191 -7.92 11.78 16.26
N ARG A 192 -7.71 11.58 17.57
CA ARG A 192 -8.70 10.97 18.47
C ARG A 192 -9.94 11.84 18.64
N GLU A 193 -9.79 13.16 18.75
CA GLU A 193 -10.91 14.11 18.81
C GLU A 193 -11.75 14.06 17.53
N LEU A 194 -11.13 13.83 16.37
CA LEU A 194 -11.80 13.63 15.09
C LEU A 194 -12.38 12.22 14.90
N GLU A 195 -12.29 11.35 15.92
CA GLU A 195 -12.78 9.97 15.95
C GLU A 195 -12.12 9.05 14.91
N PHE A 196 -10.90 9.37 14.46
CA PHE A 196 -10.15 8.49 13.60
C PHE A 196 -9.24 7.55 14.41
N THR A 197 -8.96 6.37 13.86
CA THR A 197 -8.10 5.36 14.49
C THR A 197 -6.69 5.43 13.92
N ILE A 198 -5.68 5.35 14.77
CA ILE A 198 -4.26 5.29 14.38
C ILE A 198 -3.76 3.86 14.59
N LEU A 199 -2.97 3.36 13.65
CA LEU A 199 -2.24 2.11 13.83
C LEU A 199 -1.17 2.27 14.92
N GLN A 200 -0.94 1.22 15.69
CA GLN A 200 0.09 1.17 16.70
C GLN A 200 1.49 1.16 16.08
N THR A 201 1.63 0.52 14.93
CA THR A 201 2.88 0.49 14.17
C THR A 201 3.09 1.79 13.42
N PHE A 202 4.35 2.23 13.37
CA PHE A 202 4.80 3.31 12.50
C PHE A 202 5.91 2.85 11.56
N VAL A 203 6.09 3.56 10.43
CA VAL A 203 7.18 3.35 9.48
C VAL A 203 8.22 4.46 9.63
N PRO A 204 9.50 4.15 9.90
CA PRO A 204 10.54 5.17 10.09
C PRO A 204 10.94 5.85 8.77
N ASP A 205 11.51 7.06 8.83
CA ASP A 205 12.19 7.63 7.67
C ASP A 205 13.51 6.92 7.40
N SER A 206 13.60 6.22 6.27
CA SER A 206 14.80 5.47 5.92
C SER A 206 15.00 5.33 4.42
N LYS A 207 16.24 5.52 3.97
CA LYS A 207 16.64 5.29 2.58
C LYS A 207 16.45 3.83 2.14
N ARG A 208 16.30 2.87 3.07
CA ARG A 208 16.07 1.46 2.75
C ARG A 208 14.82 1.25 1.89
N PHE A 209 13.75 2.01 2.13
CA PHE A 209 12.48 1.90 1.42
C PHE A 209 12.57 2.28 -0.07
N ARG A 210 13.70 2.87 -0.49
CA ARG A 210 14.00 3.26 -1.87
C ARG A 210 14.90 2.26 -2.60
N LYS A 211 15.37 1.20 -1.92
CA LYS A 211 16.28 0.21 -2.51
C LYS A 211 15.51 -0.76 -3.40
N GLU A 212 15.59 -0.54 -4.70
CA GLU A 212 15.10 -1.44 -5.74
C GLU A 212 16.21 -2.37 -6.24
N GLN A 213 15.85 -3.30 -7.13
CA GLN A 213 16.82 -4.09 -7.88
C GLN A 213 17.82 -3.17 -8.60
N ASN A 214 19.09 -3.55 -8.52
CA ASN A 214 20.20 -2.81 -9.11
C ASN A 214 21.29 -3.78 -9.60
N THR A 215 22.09 -3.34 -10.56
CA THR A 215 23.18 -4.14 -11.15
C THR A 215 24.33 -4.43 -10.19
N GLY A 216 24.42 -3.71 -9.07
CA GLY A 216 25.41 -3.96 -8.02
C GLY A 216 24.98 -5.02 -7.00
N HIS A 217 23.83 -5.68 -7.22
CA HIS A 217 23.25 -6.73 -6.37
C HIS A 217 23.21 -6.38 -4.88
N LYS A 218 23.03 -5.09 -4.57
CA LYS A 218 22.85 -4.65 -3.19
C LYS A 218 21.50 -5.12 -2.68
N ALA A 219 21.43 -5.42 -1.38
CA ALA A 219 20.19 -5.80 -0.69
C ALA A 219 19.00 -4.92 -1.11
N LEU A 220 17.97 -5.57 -1.63
CA LEU A 220 16.74 -4.94 -2.14
C LEU A 220 15.68 -4.88 -1.05
N PHE A 221 14.80 -3.88 -1.13
CA PHE A 221 13.71 -3.71 -0.17
C PHE A 221 12.36 -3.53 -0.84
N ARG A 222 12.34 -2.72 -1.91
CA ARG A 222 11.13 -2.41 -2.68
C ARG A 222 11.21 -3.14 -4.00
N SER A 223 10.34 -4.12 -4.19
CA SER A 223 10.21 -4.86 -5.44
C SER A 223 8.81 -5.43 -5.57
N THR A 224 8.36 -5.57 -6.81
CA THR A 224 7.12 -6.24 -7.19
C THR A 224 7.29 -7.75 -7.41
N LEU A 225 8.53 -8.24 -7.44
CA LEU A 225 8.86 -9.65 -7.70
C LEU A 225 9.47 -10.36 -6.49
N PHE A 226 10.10 -9.61 -5.57
CA PHE A 226 10.83 -10.18 -4.45
C PHE A 226 10.35 -9.60 -3.11
N PRO A 227 10.42 -10.38 -2.00
CA PRO A 227 10.26 -9.84 -0.67
C PRO A 227 11.43 -8.92 -0.31
N ALA A 228 11.22 -8.05 0.67
CA ALA A 228 12.31 -7.27 1.24
C ALA A 228 13.42 -8.19 1.80
N ASP A 229 14.68 -7.83 1.56
CA ASP A 229 15.82 -8.54 2.12
C ASP A 229 15.74 -8.57 3.65
N LYS A 230 15.91 -9.76 4.25
CA LYS A 230 15.79 -9.97 5.70
C LYS A 230 16.68 -9.05 6.51
N SER A 231 17.89 -8.73 6.01
CA SER A 231 18.83 -7.82 6.68
C SER A 231 18.30 -6.39 6.79
N LEU A 232 17.42 -5.98 5.89
CA LEU A 232 16.84 -4.65 5.83
C LEU A 232 15.48 -4.57 6.55
N VAL A 233 14.80 -5.70 6.80
CA VAL A 233 13.51 -5.73 7.51
C VAL A 233 13.67 -5.25 8.96
N LYS A 234 14.76 -5.66 9.63
CA LYS A 234 15.02 -5.27 11.03
C LYS A 234 15.07 -3.75 11.19
N GLY A 235 14.21 -3.20 12.03
CA GLY A 235 14.10 -1.76 12.28
C GLY A 235 13.44 -0.97 11.14
N SER A 236 12.74 -1.65 10.22
CA SER A 236 11.84 -1.02 9.25
C SER A 236 10.38 -1.02 9.71
N ASN A 237 10.06 -1.81 10.74
CA ASN A 237 8.70 -2.09 11.24
C ASN A 237 7.73 -2.66 10.19
N MET A 238 8.23 -3.12 9.03
CA MET A 238 7.37 -3.64 7.96
C MET A 238 6.71 -4.97 8.34
N ASP A 239 7.41 -5.81 9.09
CA ASP A 239 6.89 -7.05 9.66
C ASP A 239 5.77 -6.77 10.67
N ALA A 240 6.02 -5.85 11.62
CA ALA A 240 5.02 -5.42 12.59
C ALA A 240 3.77 -4.80 11.92
N LEU A 241 3.97 -3.95 10.90
CA LEU A 241 2.88 -3.30 10.17
C LEU A 241 2.01 -4.34 9.47
N VAL A 242 2.63 -5.30 8.77
CA VAL A 242 1.88 -6.35 8.06
C VAL A 242 1.13 -7.25 9.04
N ASP A 243 1.71 -7.55 10.20
CA ASP A 243 1.04 -8.34 11.24
C ASP A 243 -0.15 -7.62 11.85
N GLU A 244 -0.02 -6.31 12.12
CA GLU A 244 -1.13 -5.47 12.57
C GLU A 244 -2.24 -5.39 11.52
N LEU A 245 -1.89 -5.13 10.25
CA LEU A 245 -2.84 -5.11 9.14
C LEU A 245 -3.55 -6.46 8.98
N LEU A 246 -2.85 -7.59 9.08
CA LEU A 246 -3.50 -8.91 9.08
C LEU A 246 -4.44 -9.14 10.26
N GLY A 247 -4.25 -8.44 11.38
CA GLY A 247 -5.19 -8.44 12.50
C GLY A 247 -6.49 -7.69 12.18
N ILE A 248 -6.39 -6.62 11.37
CA ILE A 248 -7.49 -5.69 11.05
C ILE A 248 -8.28 -6.15 9.81
N LEU A 249 -7.59 -6.59 8.77
CA LEU A 249 -8.16 -6.85 7.43
C LEU A 249 -8.83 -8.25 7.31
N LYS A 250 -9.36 -8.79 8.41
CA LYS A 250 -9.93 -10.16 8.48
C LYS A 250 -11.42 -10.21 8.24
#